data_AF-D1JE56-F1
#
_entry.id   AF-D1JE56-F1
#
_cell.length_a   1.000
_cell.length_b   1.000
_cell.length_c   1.000
_cell.angle_alpha   90.00
_cell.angle_beta   90.00
_cell.angle_gamma   90.00
#
_symmetry.space_group_name_H-M   'P 1'
#
loop_
_entity.id
_entity.type
_entity.pdbx_description
1 polymer ?
#
loop_
_entity_poly.entity_id
_entity_poly.type
_entity_poly.pdbx_seq_one_letter_code
_entity_poly.pdbx_strand_id
1 'polypeptide(L)'
;MVIRSDKIGQSWLLPLDVSELIPEDHICNLVEIVVDSMDVGEAEQKYRSGPGNPAYSRRMLLRLVIMASLDAIWSSRKIAKLAHENVVYMYLAGHEKPDFRTIWNFKKECKGLIKAVFKETVAIAKVLGIPKLGHVSIDGTKTKANASNSHTLSKEEIEKIREMVEHGITVDEEEDKLYGDKRGDELPPELNTKKKLRDKIKEIEEASGKKMKNASKKIIEQYVLGDEDDKAKIMEKLDKAEEELTKSGQGAVSITDPESRFMENKKKRKELSYNPQIAVDHESGIILANGVTQDCTDHNQLHPQLEMTEENLGSLPEWTKVSMDNGYFSGPNLRYLEENGVDGYIPDSKQAQEMNGKVKDGPYSKDKFVYDEENDQFICPNGERLTRKGEYMYKGKPQYSYYGANCGECPFREKCVGKSKKRKITSDDYEVERRRMAGKMSSEKGKEEYKKRKETVEWPFGNIKQNLKFREFHTRGIENVRMEHNLVCTAHNLRVMWGKLGGRVAALCNIKALVANFASKVTIL
;
A
#
# COMPACT_ATOMS: atom_id res chain seq x y z
N MET A 1 28.44 47.73 -5.14
CA MET A 1 27.22 47.11 -4.58
C MET A 1 27.17 47.49 -3.11
N VAL A 2 26.13 48.18 -2.65
CA VAL A 2 26.00 48.57 -1.23
C VAL A 2 25.37 47.40 -0.47
N ILE A 3 26.02 46.96 0.60
CA ILE A 3 25.51 45.88 1.47
C ILE A 3 24.33 46.43 2.27
N ARG A 4 23.22 45.71 2.32
CA ARG A 4 22.07 46.08 3.17
C ARG A 4 22.46 45.95 4.63
N SER A 5 22.03 46.91 5.46
CA SER A 5 22.23 46.84 6.92
C SER A 5 21.48 45.64 7.51
N ASP A 6 22.10 44.96 8.48
CA ASP A 6 21.40 43.98 9.31
C ASP A 6 20.31 44.68 10.13
N LYS A 7 19.10 44.13 10.09
CA LYS A 7 17.90 44.70 10.75
C LYS A 7 17.33 43.80 11.84
N ILE A 8 18.11 42.83 12.33
CA ILE A 8 17.71 42.02 13.48
C ILE A 8 17.33 42.92 14.66
N GLY A 9 16.16 42.66 15.28
CA GLY A 9 15.61 43.50 16.35
C GLY A 9 14.67 44.64 15.89
N GLN A 10 14.45 44.82 14.58
CA GLN A 10 13.42 45.73 14.08
C GLN A 10 12.02 45.27 14.53
N SER A 11 11.27 46.12 15.21
CA SER A 11 9.86 45.90 15.57
C SER A 11 8.91 46.38 14.47
N TRP A 12 7.74 45.76 14.39
CA TRP A 12 6.62 46.29 13.62
C TRP A 12 5.74 47.16 14.53
N LEU A 13 5.22 48.27 13.98
CA LEU A 13 4.36 49.19 14.71
C LEU A 13 2.97 48.57 14.99
N LEU A 14 2.48 47.75 14.06
CA LEU A 14 1.26 46.95 14.17
C LEU A 14 1.58 45.50 13.75
N PRO A 15 0.90 44.50 14.32
CA PRO A 15 1.03 43.12 13.85
C PRO A 15 0.54 43.01 12.40
N LEU A 16 1.37 42.44 11.53
CA LEU A 16 0.96 42.12 10.16
C LEU A 16 -0.04 40.97 10.17
N ASP A 17 -0.92 40.94 9.17
CA ASP A 17 -1.69 39.74 8.89
C ASP A 17 -0.72 38.61 8.50
N VAL A 18 -0.92 37.43 9.08
CA VAL A 18 -0.04 36.27 8.82
C VAL A 18 -0.07 35.88 7.34
N SER A 19 -1.18 36.14 6.64
CA SER A 19 -1.32 35.91 5.19
C SER A 19 -0.39 36.79 4.36
N GLU A 20 -0.08 38.01 4.79
CA GLU A 20 0.84 38.93 4.08
C GLU A 20 2.30 38.44 4.12
N LEU A 21 2.63 37.56 5.06
CA LEU A 21 3.94 36.93 5.17
C LEU A 21 4.09 35.71 4.25
N ILE A 22 3.01 35.27 3.62
CA ILE A 22 2.97 34.10 2.75
C ILE A 22 2.94 34.57 1.29
N PRO A 23 3.87 34.10 0.44
CA PRO A 23 3.80 34.38 -0.98
C PRO A 23 2.47 33.93 -1.61
N GLU A 24 1.90 34.74 -2.51
CA GLU A 24 0.64 34.39 -3.17
C GLU A 24 0.75 33.10 -4.00
N ASP A 25 1.96 32.80 -4.51
CA ASP A 25 2.34 31.57 -5.21
C ASP A 25 2.82 30.46 -4.26
N HIS A 26 2.40 30.47 -3.00
CA HIS A 26 2.66 29.38 -2.09
C HIS A 26 1.58 28.28 -2.18
N ILE A 27 2.01 27.02 -2.21
CA ILE A 27 1.11 25.85 -2.35
C ILE A 27 0.09 25.71 -1.20
N CYS A 28 0.33 26.34 -0.05
CA CYS A 28 -0.62 26.34 1.08
C CYS A 28 -1.97 26.95 0.70
N ASN A 29 -2.00 27.88 -0.25
CA ASN A 29 -3.23 28.48 -0.75
C ASN A 29 -4.09 27.44 -1.49
N LEU A 30 -3.45 26.52 -2.22
CA LEU A 30 -4.15 25.38 -2.83
C LEU A 30 -4.67 24.42 -1.75
N VAL A 31 -3.88 24.15 -0.69
CA VAL A 31 -4.31 23.30 0.43
C VAL A 31 -5.53 23.88 1.13
N GLU A 32 -5.53 25.18 1.39
CA GLU A 32 -6.67 25.89 1.99
C GLU A 32 -7.93 25.71 1.13
N ILE A 33 -7.86 25.99 -0.17
CA ILE A 33 -9.01 25.91 -1.07
C ILE A 33 -9.59 24.48 -1.14
N VAL A 34 -8.71 23.49 -1.26
CA VAL A 34 -9.13 22.08 -1.34
C VAL A 34 -9.76 21.62 -0.03
N VAL A 35 -9.24 22.02 1.13
CA VAL A 35 -9.79 21.59 2.42
C VAL A 35 -11.06 22.37 2.79
N ASP A 36 -11.16 23.62 2.37
CA ASP A 36 -12.35 24.44 2.64
C ASP A 36 -13.58 24.01 1.84
N SER A 37 -13.38 23.33 0.71
CA SER A 37 -14.45 22.71 -0.07
C SER A 37 -15.08 21.50 0.59
N MET A 38 -14.36 20.88 1.52
CA MET A 38 -14.76 19.60 2.10
C MET A 38 -15.77 19.79 3.23
N ASP A 39 -16.77 18.90 3.24
CA ASP A 39 -17.63 18.75 4.40
C ASP A 39 -16.90 17.98 5.51
N VAL A 40 -16.86 18.59 6.70
CA VAL A 40 -16.28 18.02 7.93
C VAL A 40 -17.35 17.80 8.99
N GLY A 41 -18.62 18.06 8.68
CA GLY A 41 -19.73 18.07 9.63
C GLY A 41 -19.90 16.75 10.37
N GLU A 42 -19.85 15.62 9.67
CA GLU A 42 -19.94 14.28 10.27
C GLU A 42 -18.78 14.02 11.25
N ALA A 43 -17.55 14.39 10.86
CA ALA A 43 -16.36 14.25 11.70
C ALA A 43 -16.38 15.18 12.93
N GLU A 44 -17.09 16.30 12.86
CA GLU A 44 -17.24 17.27 13.95
C GLU A 44 -18.44 16.96 14.86
N GLN A 45 -19.44 16.22 14.38
CA GLN A 45 -20.69 15.95 15.11
C GLN A 45 -20.46 15.35 16.50
N LYS A 46 -19.50 14.44 16.62
CA LYS A 46 -19.08 13.81 17.90
C LYS A 46 -18.59 14.83 18.95
N TYR A 47 -18.14 16.01 18.53
CA TYR A 47 -17.51 17.00 19.40
C TYR A 47 -18.36 18.26 19.62
N ARG A 48 -19.53 18.38 18.97
CA ARG A 48 -20.41 19.56 19.09
C ARG A 48 -21.12 19.66 20.45
N SER A 49 -21.27 18.56 21.17
CA SER A 49 -22.11 18.49 22.40
C SER A 49 -21.39 17.86 23.60
N GLY A 50 -20.05 17.76 23.57
CA GLY A 50 -19.28 17.15 24.65
C GLY A 50 -18.90 18.16 25.76
N PRO A 51 -18.93 17.76 27.05
CA PRO A 51 -18.39 18.58 28.13
C PRO A 51 -16.84 18.67 28.03
N GLY A 52 -16.28 19.86 28.27
CA GLY A 52 -14.83 20.10 28.28
C GLY A 52 -14.41 21.33 27.49
N ASN A 53 -13.10 21.48 27.27
CA ASN A 53 -12.56 22.55 26.40
C ASN A 53 -13.02 22.36 24.95
N PRO A 54 -13.28 23.45 24.21
CA PRO A 54 -13.64 23.39 22.80
C PRO A 54 -12.65 22.56 22.00
N ALA A 55 -13.15 21.62 21.21
CA ALA A 55 -12.30 20.80 20.37
C ALA A 55 -11.83 21.59 19.14
N TYR A 56 -10.58 21.37 18.72
CA TYR A 56 -10.05 21.95 17.49
C TYR A 56 -10.88 21.54 16.26
N SER A 57 -11.04 22.46 15.30
CA SER A 57 -11.74 22.15 14.05
C SER A 57 -11.02 21.04 13.28
N ARG A 58 -11.80 20.09 12.74
CA ARG A 58 -11.24 18.98 11.96
C ARG A 58 -10.68 19.48 10.64
N ARG A 59 -11.29 20.53 10.08
CA ARG A 59 -10.80 21.25 8.89
C ARG A 59 -9.41 21.84 9.11
N MET A 60 -9.19 22.46 10.27
CA MET A 60 -7.87 23.01 10.65
C MET A 60 -6.81 21.91 10.77
N LEU A 61 -7.13 20.82 11.49
CA LEU A 61 -6.21 19.68 11.64
C LEU A 61 -5.91 19.01 10.29
N LEU A 62 -6.89 18.95 9.38
CA LEU A 62 -6.72 18.39 8.04
C LEU A 62 -5.75 19.22 7.19
N ARG A 63 -5.87 20.56 7.20
CA ARG A 63 -4.92 21.47 6.53
C ARG A 63 -3.48 21.24 6.99
N LEU A 64 -3.28 21.12 8.30
CA LEU A 64 -1.94 20.88 8.88
C LEU A 64 -1.37 19.52 8.46
N VAL A 65 -2.19 18.46 8.45
CA VAL A 65 -1.73 17.12 8.05
C VAL A 65 -1.38 17.07 6.57
N ILE A 66 -2.17 17.68 5.70
CA ILE A 66 -1.90 17.72 4.25
C ILE A 66 -0.65 18.55 3.95
N MET A 67 -0.53 19.75 4.54
CA MET A 67 0.66 20.59 4.38
C MET A 67 1.92 19.87 4.88
N ALA A 68 1.82 19.18 6.02
CA ALA A 68 2.93 18.37 6.53
C ALA A 68 3.30 17.22 5.58
N SER A 69 2.33 16.56 4.96
CA SER A 69 2.60 15.53 3.94
C SER A 69 3.28 16.12 2.70
N LEU A 70 2.92 17.34 2.29
CA LEU A 70 3.60 18.07 1.23
C LEU A 70 5.07 18.34 1.60
N ASP A 71 5.35 18.75 2.83
CA ASP A 71 6.72 19.03 3.31
C ASP A 71 7.53 17.78 3.68
N ALA A 72 6.97 16.58 3.49
CA ALA A 72 7.56 15.30 3.91
C ALA A 72 7.74 15.16 5.44
N ILE A 73 6.81 15.71 6.21
CA ILE A 73 6.82 15.74 7.68
C ILE A 73 5.71 14.85 8.24
N TRP A 74 6.09 13.63 8.63
CA TRP A 74 5.12 12.61 9.07
C TRP A 74 4.84 12.64 10.58
N SER A 75 5.78 13.14 11.37
CA SER A 75 5.71 13.14 12.84
C SER A 75 4.74 14.19 13.38
N SER A 76 3.71 13.76 14.11
CA SER A 76 2.75 14.67 14.76
C SER A 76 3.42 15.67 15.71
N ARG A 77 4.55 15.31 16.33
CA ARG A 77 5.32 16.23 17.19
C ARG A 77 5.99 17.34 16.38
N LYS A 78 6.52 17.01 15.20
CA LYS A 78 7.09 18.02 14.30
C LYS A 78 6.00 18.94 13.75
N ILE A 79 4.82 18.39 13.42
CA ILE A 79 3.67 19.20 12.96
C ILE A 79 3.23 20.17 14.06
N ALA A 80 3.09 19.69 15.31
CA ALA A 80 2.79 20.56 16.45
C ALA A 80 3.84 21.68 16.57
N LYS A 81 5.13 21.34 16.57
CA LYS A 81 6.23 22.33 16.60
C LYS A 81 6.12 23.37 15.47
N LEU A 82 5.80 22.96 14.25
CA LEU A 82 5.64 23.88 13.12
C LEU A 82 4.45 24.81 13.30
N ALA A 83 3.35 24.36 13.90
CA ALA A 83 2.22 25.24 14.24
C ALA A 83 2.61 26.35 15.24
N HIS A 84 3.71 26.19 16.00
CA HIS A 84 4.25 27.23 16.88
C HIS A 84 5.25 28.17 16.20
N GLU A 85 6.04 27.67 15.25
CA GLU A 85 7.28 28.35 14.81
C GLU A 85 7.27 28.75 13.32
N ASN A 86 6.41 28.14 12.51
CA ASN A 86 6.41 28.34 11.05
C ASN A 86 5.16 29.12 10.61
N VAL A 87 5.40 30.26 9.95
CA VAL A 87 4.36 31.19 9.48
C VAL A 87 3.26 30.51 8.65
N VAL A 88 3.62 29.58 7.76
CA VAL A 88 2.63 28.86 6.93
C VAL A 88 1.72 27.98 7.78
N TYR A 89 2.29 27.29 8.77
CA TYR A 89 1.52 26.42 9.66
C TYR A 89 0.71 27.25 10.67
N MET A 90 1.22 28.41 11.10
CA MET A 90 0.48 29.38 11.91
C MET A 90 -0.73 29.92 11.15
N TYR A 91 -0.58 30.26 9.86
CA TYR A 91 -1.69 30.67 9.00
C TYR A 91 -2.75 29.56 8.86
N LEU A 92 -2.32 28.35 8.49
CA LEU A 92 -3.24 27.22 8.31
C LEU A 92 -3.94 26.79 9.62
N ALA A 93 -3.28 26.99 10.76
CA ALA A 93 -3.87 26.76 12.08
C ALA A 93 -4.75 27.92 12.56
N GLY A 94 -4.74 29.09 11.91
CA GLY A 94 -5.38 30.29 12.45
C GLY A 94 -4.77 30.72 13.80
N HIS A 95 -3.46 30.53 13.96
CA HIS A 95 -2.69 30.78 15.19
C HIS A 95 -3.04 29.88 16.39
N GLU A 96 -3.86 28.85 16.19
CA GLU A 96 -4.08 27.77 17.15
C GLU A 96 -2.86 26.86 17.28
N LYS A 97 -2.70 26.25 18.46
CA LYS A 97 -1.50 25.46 18.83
C LYS A 97 -1.88 24.04 19.25
N PRO A 98 -2.35 23.20 18.31
CA PRO A 98 -2.75 21.84 18.64
C PRO A 98 -1.57 21.00 19.11
N ASP A 99 -1.75 20.30 20.23
CA ASP A 99 -0.75 19.36 20.73
C ASP A 99 -0.58 18.15 19.80
N PHE A 100 0.60 17.49 19.88
CA PHE A 100 0.90 16.31 19.08
C PHE A 100 -0.11 15.17 19.29
N ARG A 101 -0.69 15.04 20.51
CA ARG A 101 -1.74 14.04 20.80
C ARG A 101 -3.01 14.33 20.03
N THR A 102 -3.42 15.59 19.93
CA THR A 102 -4.58 16.02 19.14
C THR A 102 -4.41 15.67 17.67
N ILE A 103 -3.25 15.98 17.10
CA ILE A 103 -2.92 15.67 15.70
C ILE A 103 -2.87 14.15 15.47
N TRP A 104 -2.32 13.39 16.42
CA TRP A 104 -2.26 11.93 16.35
C TRP A 104 -3.64 11.27 16.44
N ASN A 105 -4.48 11.71 17.39
CA ASN A 105 -5.86 11.24 17.52
C ASN A 105 -6.67 11.54 16.26
N PHE A 106 -6.50 12.74 15.69
CA PHE A 106 -7.15 13.11 14.43
C PHE A 106 -6.79 12.16 13.29
N LYS A 107 -5.50 11.84 13.10
CA LYS A 107 -5.09 10.85 12.09
C LYS A 107 -5.73 9.48 12.36
N LYS A 108 -5.81 9.05 13.62
CA LYS A 108 -6.36 7.74 13.99
C LYS A 108 -7.89 7.66 13.80
N GLU A 109 -8.62 8.71 14.19
CA GLU A 109 -10.08 8.73 14.27
C GLU A 109 -10.74 9.19 12.96
N CYS A 110 -10.12 10.11 12.22
CA CYS A 110 -10.71 10.72 11.02
C CYS A 110 -10.21 10.08 9.71
N LYS A 111 -10.15 8.74 9.65
CA LYS A 111 -9.68 8.00 8.46
C LYS A 111 -10.54 8.25 7.22
N GLY A 112 -11.86 8.30 7.40
CA GLY A 112 -12.82 8.57 6.33
C GLY A 112 -12.57 9.93 5.68
N LEU A 113 -12.30 10.95 6.49
CA LEU A 113 -12.01 12.30 6.00
C LEU A 113 -10.71 12.33 5.17
N ILE A 114 -9.64 11.64 5.61
CA ILE A 114 -8.39 11.55 4.86
C ILE A 114 -8.60 10.84 3.51
N LYS A 115 -9.41 9.77 3.47
CA LYS A 115 -9.77 9.10 2.21
C LYS A 115 -10.57 10.04 1.30
N ALA A 116 -11.48 10.83 1.87
CA ALA A 116 -12.27 11.80 1.12
C ALA A 116 -11.41 12.91 0.51
N VAL A 117 -10.34 13.37 1.18
CA VAL A 117 -9.42 14.36 0.61
C VAL A 117 -8.84 13.86 -0.71
N PHE A 118 -8.35 12.61 -0.74
CA PHE A 118 -7.76 12.06 -1.96
C PHE A 118 -8.78 12.08 -3.11
N LYS A 119 -10.01 11.63 -2.85
CA LYS A 119 -11.10 11.67 -3.84
C LYS A 119 -11.38 13.10 -4.31
N GLU A 120 -11.46 14.05 -3.40
CA GLU A 120 -11.69 15.46 -3.70
C GLU A 120 -10.56 16.03 -4.58
N THR A 121 -9.29 15.68 -4.32
CA THR A 121 -8.18 16.12 -5.18
C THR A 121 -8.30 15.60 -6.60
N VAL A 122 -8.76 14.35 -6.78
CA VAL A 122 -8.99 13.76 -8.10
C VAL A 122 -10.19 14.43 -8.79
N ALA A 123 -11.26 14.71 -8.05
CA ALA A 123 -12.43 15.42 -8.56
C ALA A 123 -12.09 16.85 -9.01
N ILE A 124 -11.34 17.61 -8.19
CA ILE A 124 -10.88 18.96 -8.55
C ILE A 124 -9.95 18.90 -9.77
N ALA A 125 -9.02 17.94 -9.82
CA ALA A 125 -8.15 17.75 -10.97
C ALA A 125 -8.96 17.47 -12.26
N LYS A 126 -10.02 16.67 -12.17
CA LYS A 126 -10.95 16.40 -13.27
C LYS A 126 -11.67 17.67 -13.73
N VAL A 127 -12.23 18.46 -12.81
CA VAL A 127 -12.90 19.73 -13.13
C VAL A 127 -11.95 20.72 -13.82
N LEU A 128 -10.67 20.70 -13.44
CA LEU A 128 -9.63 21.51 -14.08
C LEU A 128 -9.14 20.96 -15.43
N GLY A 129 -9.65 19.81 -15.89
CA GLY A 129 -9.24 19.20 -17.15
C GLY A 129 -7.76 18.79 -17.19
N ILE A 130 -7.17 18.57 -16.01
CA ILE A 130 -5.78 18.15 -15.84
C ILE A 130 -5.56 16.70 -16.31
N PRO A 131 -6.34 15.69 -15.86
CA PRO A 131 -6.20 14.33 -16.38
C PRO A 131 -6.73 14.27 -17.81
N LYS A 132 -5.98 13.59 -18.69
CA LYS A 132 -6.34 13.44 -20.11
C LYS A 132 -6.98 12.09 -20.42
N LEU A 133 -6.72 11.08 -19.59
CA LEU A 133 -7.32 9.75 -19.66
C LEU A 133 -7.10 9.04 -21.01
N GLY A 134 -6.08 9.45 -21.77
CA GLY A 134 -5.68 8.74 -22.99
C GLY A 134 -4.99 7.42 -22.67
N HIS A 135 -4.20 7.39 -21.58
CA HIS A 135 -3.48 6.20 -21.15
C HIS A 135 -3.30 6.21 -19.63
N VAL A 136 -3.79 5.17 -18.96
CA VAL A 136 -3.68 4.94 -17.52
C VAL A 136 -2.74 3.75 -17.29
N SER A 137 -1.85 3.88 -16.32
CA SER A 137 -0.97 2.79 -15.92
C SER A 137 -1.23 2.38 -14.48
N ILE A 138 -1.38 1.07 -14.26
CA ILE A 138 -1.53 0.49 -12.92
C ILE A 138 -0.23 -0.23 -12.55
N ASP A 139 0.31 0.10 -11.39
CA ASP A 139 1.52 -0.56 -10.90
C ASP A 139 1.58 -0.61 -9.37
N GLY A 140 2.28 -1.65 -8.91
CA GLY A 140 2.54 -1.91 -7.51
C GLY A 140 3.99 -1.63 -7.14
N THR A 141 4.21 -1.14 -5.92
CA THR A 141 5.55 -1.11 -5.35
C THR A 141 5.55 -1.71 -3.97
N LYS A 142 6.52 -2.56 -3.68
CA LYS A 142 6.75 -3.06 -2.32
C LYS A 142 7.37 -1.96 -1.47
N THR A 143 6.70 -1.61 -0.39
CA THR A 143 7.13 -0.57 0.55
C THR A 143 7.27 -1.16 1.94
N LYS A 144 8.39 -0.88 2.58
CA LYS A 144 8.77 -1.47 3.87
C LYS A 144 7.78 -1.06 4.96
N ALA A 145 7.36 -2.02 5.79
CA ALA A 145 6.49 -1.79 6.94
C ALA A 145 7.27 -1.22 8.13
N ASN A 146 6.59 -0.61 9.10
CA ASN A 146 7.19 -0.17 10.37
C ASN A 146 7.43 -1.34 11.34
N ALA A 147 8.19 -2.33 10.87
CA ALA A 147 8.49 -3.56 11.58
C ALA A 147 9.90 -4.05 11.25
N SER A 148 10.54 -4.69 12.24
CA SER A 148 11.88 -5.26 12.07
C SER A 148 11.81 -6.74 11.72
N ASN A 149 12.62 -7.17 10.76
CA ASN A 149 12.83 -8.60 10.44
C ASN A 149 13.38 -9.41 11.62
N SER A 150 13.97 -8.74 12.63
CA SER A 150 14.46 -9.40 13.86
C SER A 150 13.37 -9.62 14.92
N HIS A 151 12.18 -9.05 14.73
CA HIS A 151 11.05 -9.13 15.66
C HIS A 151 9.87 -9.90 15.05
N THR A 152 10.14 -11.16 14.71
CA THR A 152 9.16 -12.09 14.14
C THR A 152 9.07 -13.37 14.96
N LEU A 153 7.86 -13.92 15.10
CA LEU A 153 7.61 -15.21 15.74
C LEU A 153 7.14 -16.23 14.69
N SER A 154 7.66 -17.45 14.77
CA SER A 154 7.08 -18.61 14.10
C SER A 154 5.93 -19.21 14.91
N LYS A 155 5.15 -20.11 14.29
CA LYS A 155 4.06 -20.83 14.98
C LYS A 155 4.53 -21.54 16.25
N GLU A 156 5.64 -22.28 16.15
CA GLU A 156 6.26 -22.98 17.28
C GLU A 156 6.73 -22.02 18.40
N GLU A 157 7.16 -20.81 18.05
CA GLU A 157 7.57 -19.80 19.04
C GLU A 157 6.36 -19.18 19.74
N ILE A 158 5.25 -18.96 19.04
CA ILE A 158 3.99 -18.45 19.63
C ILE A 158 3.43 -19.47 20.61
N GLU A 159 3.34 -20.73 20.22
CA GLU A 159 2.81 -21.83 21.04
C GLU A 159 3.61 -21.99 22.35
N LYS A 160 4.95 -21.99 22.27
CA LYS A 160 5.82 -22.04 23.46
C LYS A 160 5.69 -20.82 24.37
N ILE A 161 5.57 -19.61 23.80
CA ILE A 161 5.37 -18.40 24.62
C ILE A 161 4.02 -18.49 25.32
N ARG A 162 2.98 -18.95 24.63
CA ARG A 162 1.64 -19.11 25.19
C ARG A 162 1.60 -20.15 26.31
N GLU A 163 2.21 -21.32 26.11
CA GLU A 163 2.36 -22.33 27.18
C GLU A 163 3.04 -21.75 28.43
N MET A 164 4.08 -20.93 28.27
CA MET A 164 4.76 -20.29 29.41
C MET A 164 3.93 -19.20 30.08
N VAL A 165 3.18 -18.44 29.28
CA VAL A 165 2.28 -17.39 29.78
C VAL A 165 1.11 -18.01 30.54
N GLU A 166 0.45 -19.02 29.97
CA GLU A 166 -0.64 -19.76 30.60
C GLU A 166 -0.17 -20.51 31.84
N HIS A 167 1.02 -21.13 31.79
CA HIS A 167 1.61 -21.76 32.98
C HIS A 167 1.97 -20.73 34.07
N GLY A 168 2.39 -19.52 33.69
CA GLY A 168 2.60 -18.40 34.61
C GLY A 168 1.29 -17.91 35.25
N ILE A 169 0.19 -17.83 34.48
CA ILE A 169 -1.13 -17.48 34.99
C ILE A 169 -1.63 -18.53 35.97
N THR A 170 -1.48 -19.83 35.67
CA THR A 170 -1.89 -20.89 36.61
C THR A 170 -1.08 -20.87 37.91
N VAL A 171 0.20 -20.49 37.86
CA VAL A 171 1.04 -20.34 39.04
C VAL A 171 0.67 -19.09 39.85
N ASP A 172 0.42 -17.95 39.19
CA ASP A 172 -0.08 -16.72 39.84
C ASP A 172 -1.47 -16.96 40.47
N GLU A 173 -2.39 -17.66 39.78
CA GLU A 173 -3.73 -18.03 40.30
C GLU A 173 -3.69 -19.06 41.45
N GLU A 174 -2.70 -19.97 41.46
CA GLU A 174 -2.46 -20.91 42.55
C GLU A 174 -1.81 -20.21 43.76
N GLU A 175 -0.91 -19.24 43.55
CA GLU A 175 -0.34 -18.39 44.60
C GLU A 175 -1.42 -17.49 45.22
N ASP A 176 -2.30 -16.87 44.43
CA ASP A 176 -3.40 -16.05 44.93
C ASP A 176 -4.42 -16.87 45.75
N LYS A 177 -4.71 -18.12 45.35
CA LYS A 177 -5.55 -19.05 46.14
C LYS A 177 -4.88 -19.51 47.44
N LEU A 178 -3.55 -19.55 47.49
CA LEU A 178 -2.80 -20.00 48.66
C LEU A 178 -2.50 -18.86 49.66
N TYR A 179 -2.37 -17.61 49.19
CA TYR A 179 -1.90 -16.47 50.00
C TYR A 179 -2.94 -15.37 50.29
N GLY A 180 -4.09 -15.33 49.58
CA GLY A 180 -5.19 -14.40 49.86
C GLY A 180 -4.81 -12.90 49.82
N ASP A 181 -5.57 -12.05 50.52
CA ASP A 181 -5.54 -10.57 50.43
C ASP A 181 -4.36 -9.89 51.19
N LYS A 182 -3.18 -10.51 51.18
CA LYS A 182 -1.95 -9.90 51.75
C LYS A 182 -1.15 -9.23 50.62
N ARG A 183 -0.85 -7.93 50.77
CA ARG A 183 0.08 -7.20 49.90
C ARG A 183 1.47 -7.87 49.91
N GLY A 184 1.80 -8.56 48.83
CA GLY A 184 3.05 -9.28 48.59
C GLY A 184 4.29 -8.39 48.37
N ASP A 185 4.51 -7.40 49.23
CA ASP A 185 5.66 -6.47 49.16
C ASP A 185 6.83 -6.82 50.10
N GLU A 186 6.90 -8.06 50.61
CA GLU A 186 8.10 -8.56 51.32
C GLU A 186 8.75 -9.70 50.52
N LEU A 187 9.65 -9.33 49.60
CA LEU A 187 10.52 -10.30 48.94
C LEU A 187 11.67 -10.73 49.88
N PRO A 188 11.96 -12.05 50.01
CA PRO A 188 13.23 -12.53 50.54
C PRO A 188 14.41 -12.07 49.66
N PRO A 189 15.57 -11.70 50.25
CA PRO A 189 16.71 -11.10 49.54
C PRO A 189 17.42 -12.01 48.51
N GLU A 190 16.94 -13.23 48.27
CA GLU A 190 17.57 -14.20 47.35
C GLU A 190 16.87 -14.31 45.97
N LEU A 191 15.79 -13.54 45.73
CA LEU A 191 14.97 -13.67 44.52
C LEU A 191 14.99 -12.41 43.65
N ASN A 192 16.11 -12.20 42.95
CA ASN A 192 16.13 -11.24 41.84
C ASN A 192 15.41 -11.86 40.61
N THR A 193 14.17 -11.44 40.37
CA THR A 193 13.22 -11.92 39.34
C THR A 193 13.85 -12.00 37.93
N LYS A 194 14.81 -11.13 37.61
CA LYS A 194 15.53 -11.13 36.32
C LYS A 194 16.54 -12.28 36.16
N LYS A 195 17.09 -12.81 37.26
CA LYS A 195 18.08 -13.90 37.22
C LYS A 195 17.39 -15.24 36.97
N LYS A 196 16.33 -15.53 37.74
CA LYS A 196 15.49 -16.73 37.56
C LYS A 196 14.83 -16.79 36.18
N LEU A 197 14.38 -15.65 35.63
CA LEU A 197 13.82 -15.59 34.28
C LEU A 197 14.86 -15.94 33.21
N ARG A 198 16.09 -15.41 33.34
CA ARG A 198 17.20 -15.72 32.43
C ARG A 198 17.62 -17.18 32.51
N ASP A 199 17.57 -17.77 33.69
CA ASP A 199 17.95 -19.17 33.90
C ASP A 199 16.86 -20.11 33.31
N LYS A 200 15.57 -19.85 33.52
CA LYS A 200 14.48 -20.56 32.83
C LYS A 200 14.56 -20.43 31.30
N ILE A 201 14.84 -19.22 30.78
CA ILE A 201 15.03 -19.00 29.33
C ILE A 201 16.21 -19.83 28.79
N LYS A 202 17.30 -19.98 29.55
CA LYS A 202 18.45 -20.82 29.18
C LYS A 202 18.12 -22.31 29.19
N GLU A 203 17.43 -22.79 30.22
CA GLU A 203 16.98 -24.19 30.31
C GLU A 203 16.11 -24.58 29.10
N ILE A 204 15.27 -23.67 28.63
CA ILE A 204 14.45 -23.88 27.42
C ILE A 204 15.27 -23.84 26.13
N GLU A 205 16.26 -22.94 26.03
CA GLU A 205 17.19 -22.92 24.87
C GLU A 205 17.99 -24.23 24.78
N GLU A 206 18.32 -24.82 25.93
CA GLU A 206 18.99 -26.12 26.04
C GLU A 206 18.04 -27.28 25.72
N ALA A 207 16.80 -27.27 26.23
CA ALA A 207 15.80 -28.31 25.98
C ALA A 207 15.29 -28.34 24.51
N SER A 208 15.24 -27.19 23.85
CA SER A 208 14.73 -27.06 22.47
C SER A 208 15.81 -27.16 21.39
N GLY A 209 17.10 -27.14 21.76
CA GLY A 209 18.23 -27.22 20.84
C GLY A 209 18.37 -26.04 19.86
N LYS A 210 17.53 -25.00 19.99
CA LYS A 210 17.52 -23.79 19.14
C LYS A 210 17.48 -22.54 20.03
N LYS A 211 18.36 -21.58 19.76
CA LYS A 211 18.32 -20.26 20.42
C LYS A 211 17.04 -19.52 20.06
N MET A 212 16.31 -19.04 21.06
CA MET A 212 15.13 -18.20 20.85
C MET A 212 15.55 -16.83 20.31
N LYS A 213 14.75 -16.26 19.41
CA LYS A 213 14.99 -14.89 18.93
C LYS A 213 14.88 -13.88 20.09
N ASN A 214 15.64 -12.79 19.99
CA ASN A 214 15.62 -11.70 20.98
C ASN A 214 14.21 -11.10 21.18
N ALA A 215 13.33 -11.22 20.19
CA ALA A 215 11.96 -10.72 20.28
C ALA A 215 11.09 -11.59 21.20
N SER A 216 11.22 -12.91 21.13
CA SER A 216 10.56 -13.86 22.05
C SER A 216 10.99 -13.61 23.50
N LYS A 217 12.30 -13.40 23.71
CA LYS A 217 12.86 -13.08 25.04
C LYS A 217 12.30 -11.78 25.62
N LYS A 218 12.15 -10.74 24.79
CA LYS A 218 11.57 -9.47 25.21
C LYS A 218 10.09 -9.57 25.56
N ILE A 219 9.32 -10.40 24.85
CA ILE A 219 7.90 -10.60 25.18
C ILE A 219 7.76 -11.26 26.55
N ILE A 220 8.52 -12.34 26.78
CA ILE A 220 8.51 -13.05 28.06
C ILE A 220 8.97 -12.12 29.20
N GLU A 221 10.02 -11.33 28.97
CA GLU A 221 10.49 -10.34 29.96
C GLU A 221 9.46 -9.24 30.24
N GLN A 222 8.74 -8.75 29.21
CA GLN A 222 7.67 -7.77 29.39
C GLN A 222 6.44 -8.36 30.07
N TYR A 223 6.12 -9.63 29.81
CA TYR A 223 5.00 -10.32 30.43
C TYR A 223 5.23 -10.54 31.93
N VAL A 224 6.43 -11.00 32.31
CA VAL A 224 6.75 -11.29 33.71
C VAL A 224 6.99 -10.03 34.54
N LEU A 225 7.43 -8.92 33.93
CA LEU A 225 7.65 -7.65 34.62
C LEU A 225 6.48 -6.66 34.51
N GLY A 226 5.44 -6.99 33.74
CA GLY A 226 4.30 -6.12 33.45
C GLY A 226 3.17 -6.25 34.47
N ASP A 227 2.33 -5.22 34.53
CA ASP A 227 1.05 -5.25 35.26
C ASP A 227 -0.01 -6.08 34.51
N GLU A 228 -1.18 -6.31 35.11
CA GLU A 228 -2.27 -7.09 34.49
C GLU A 228 -2.70 -6.53 33.12
N ASP A 229 -2.69 -5.20 32.97
CA ASP A 229 -2.98 -4.52 31.71
C ASP A 229 -1.93 -4.83 30.63
N ASP A 230 -0.65 -4.87 31.00
CA ASP A 230 0.43 -5.23 30.08
C ASP A 230 0.43 -6.72 29.73
N LYS A 231 0.09 -7.61 30.69
CA LYS A 231 -0.14 -9.03 30.44
C LYS A 231 -1.28 -9.22 29.41
N ALA A 232 -2.41 -8.54 29.60
CA ALA A 232 -3.54 -8.57 28.67
C ALA A 232 -3.17 -8.07 27.25
N LYS A 233 -2.44 -6.95 27.16
CA LYS A 233 -1.96 -6.42 25.86
C LYS A 233 -0.99 -7.35 25.15
N ILE A 234 -0.22 -8.16 25.88
CA ILE A 234 0.69 -9.14 25.30
C ILE A 234 -0.08 -10.33 24.75
N MET A 235 -1.07 -10.84 25.49
CA MET A 235 -1.97 -11.89 25.01
C MET A 235 -2.71 -11.46 23.75
N GLU A 236 -3.27 -10.24 23.73
CA GLU A 236 -3.95 -9.71 22.53
C GLU A 236 -3.01 -9.63 21.31
N LYS A 237 -1.71 -9.35 21.50
CA LYS A 237 -0.72 -9.35 20.41
C LYS A 237 -0.39 -10.76 19.93
N LEU A 238 -0.33 -11.72 20.83
CA LEU A 238 -0.08 -13.13 20.49
C LEU A 238 -1.28 -13.71 19.74
N ASP A 239 -2.50 -13.43 20.18
CA ASP A 239 -3.73 -13.83 19.50
C ASP A 239 -3.78 -13.27 18.07
N LYS A 240 -3.51 -11.96 17.90
CA LYS A 240 -3.44 -11.33 16.57
C LYS A 240 -2.35 -11.93 15.70
N ALA A 241 -1.20 -12.26 16.28
CA ALA A 241 -0.11 -12.90 15.54
C ALA A 241 -0.50 -14.31 15.07
N GLU A 242 -1.17 -15.10 15.91
CA GLU A 242 -1.63 -16.44 15.58
C GLU A 242 -2.73 -16.44 14.50
N GLU A 243 -3.71 -15.55 14.65
CA GLU A 243 -4.75 -15.34 13.62
C GLU A 243 -4.13 -14.97 12.27
N GLU A 244 -3.20 -14.01 12.25
CA GLU A 244 -2.54 -13.57 11.03
C GLU A 244 -1.63 -14.65 10.44
N LEU A 245 -0.99 -15.49 11.26
CA LEU A 245 -0.19 -16.62 10.79
C LEU A 245 -1.08 -17.67 10.11
N THR A 246 -2.28 -17.90 10.65
CA THR A 246 -3.28 -18.80 10.08
C THR A 246 -3.87 -18.25 8.78
N LYS A 247 -4.25 -16.96 8.74
CA LYS A 247 -4.81 -16.29 7.56
C LYS A 247 -3.80 -16.16 6.42
N SER A 248 -2.54 -15.85 6.73
CA SER A 248 -1.52 -15.57 5.72
C SER A 248 -0.81 -16.82 5.20
N GLY A 249 -0.84 -17.93 5.95
CA GLY A 249 -0.07 -19.14 5.64
C GLY A 249 1.46 -18.94 5.67
N GLN A 250 1.94 -17.85 6.29
CA GLN A 250 3.37 -17.55 6.37
C GLN A 250 4.05 -18.33 7.51
N GLY A 251 5.35 -18.64 7.33
CA GLY A 251 6.11 -19.35 8.37
C GLY A 251 6.43 -18.51 9.61
N ALA A 252 6.34 -17.17 9.52
CA ALA A 252 6.55 -16.26 10.62
C ALA A 252 5.85 -14.91 10.38
N VAL A 253 5.38 -14.28 11.46
CA VAL A 253 4.73 -12.96 11.46
C VAL A 253 5.46 -11.98 12.36
N SER A 254 5.30 -10.68 12.14
CA SER A 254 5.89 -9.67 13.03
C SER A 254 5.06 -9.50 14.29
N ILE A 255 5.72 -9.38 15.44
CA ILE A 255 5.07 -9.03 16.71
C ILE A 255 4.57 -7.59 16.69
N THR A 256 5.37 -6.72 16.07
CA THR A 256 5.11 -5.27 16.08
C THR A 256 4.06 -4.87 15.06
N ASP A 257 4.00 -5.56 13.92
CA ASP A 257 3.01 -5.32 12.86
C ASP A 257 2.57 -6.66 12.24
N PRO A 258 1.69 -7.43 12.92
CA PRO A 258 1.29 -8.78 12.49
C PRO A 258 0.73 -8.86 11.07
N GLU A 259 0.13 -7.76 10.62
CA GLU A 259 -0.48 -7.63 9.30
C GLU A 259 0.56 -7.40 8.18
N SER A 260 1.81 -7.09 8.50
CA SER A 260 2.88 -6.96 7.50
C SER A 260 3.28 -8.32 6.94
N ARG A 261 3.73 -8.37 5.68
CA ARG A 261 4.06 -9.62 4.99
C ARG A 261 5.51 -9.62 4.51
N PHE A 262 6.15 -10.78 4.54
CA PHE A 262 7.47 -10.94 3.91
C PHE A 262 7.36 -10.84 2.39
N MET A 263 7.88 -9.76 1.82
CA MET A 263 7.90 -9.54 0.37
C MET A 263 9.33 -9.33 -0.13
N GLU A 264 9.63 -9.87 -1.31
CA GLU A 264 10.92 -9.67 -1.96
C GLU A 264 10.92 -8.36 -2.77
N ASN A 265 11.75 -7.41 -2.36
CA ASN A 265 11.85 -6.11 -3.02
C ASN A 265 12.67 -6.20 -4.32
N LYS A 266 12.68 -5.14 -5.16
CA LYS A 266 13.42 -5.13 -6.46
C LYS A 266 14.92 -5.47 -6.33
N LYS A 267 15.51 -5.30 -5.13
CA LYS A 267 16.90 -5.65 -4.78
C LYS A 267 17.09 -7.11 -4.30
N LYS A 268 16.10 -7.99 -4.50
CA LYS A 268 16.09 -9.40 -4.04
C LYS A 268 16.24 -9.59 -2.53
N ARG A 269 15.84 -8.60 -1.74
CA ARG A 269 15.83 -8.66 -0.27
C ARG A 269 14.41 -8.95 0.20
N LYS A 270 14.25 -9.94 1.08
CA LYS A 270 12.98 -10.25 1.75
C LYS A 270 12.86 -9.39 3.00
N GLU A 271 11.85 -8.53 3.03
CA GLU A 271 11.60 -7.60 4.12
C GLU A 271 10.10 -7.54 4.41
N LEU A 272 9.74 -7.29 5.67
CA LEU A 272 8.35 -7.02 6.04
C LEU A 272 7.88 -5.75 5.33
N SER A 273 6.86 -5.91 4.50
CA SER A 273 6.39 -4.88 3.57
C SER A 273 4.89 -4.98 3.36
N TYR A 274 4.33 -3.89 2.87
CA TYR A 274 3.03 -3.87 2.21
C TYR A 274 3.21 -3.59 0.72
N ASN A 275 2.19 -3.88 -0.06
CA ASN A 275 2.18 -3.65 -1.49
C ASN A 275 1.16 -2.55 -1.85
N PRO A 276 1.56 -1.27 -1.78
CA PRO A 276 0.78 -0.18 -2.35
C PRO A 276 0.69 -0.27 -3.87
N GLN A 277 -0.50 0.02 -4.37
CA GLN A 277 -0.92 0.01 -5.77
C GLN A 277 -1.42 1.40 -6.13
N ILE A 278 -1.04 1.89 -7.31
CA ILE A 278 -1.52 3.17 -7.83
C ILE A 278 -1.96 3.03 -9.29
N ALA A 279 -3.03 3.73 -9.65
CA ALA A 279 -3.44 3.98 -11.03
C ALA A 279 -3.10 5.43 -11.39
N VAL A 280 -2.37 5.65 -12.47
CA VAL A 280 -1.80 6.95 -12.83
C VAL A 280 -2.12 7.30 -14.28
N ASP A 281 -2.57 8.53 -14.52
CA ASP A 281 -2.72 9.08 -15.88
C ASP A 281 -1.36 9.48 -16.47
N HIS A 282 -1.03 8.96 -17.64
CA HIS A 282 0.28 9.12 -18.29
C HIS A 282 0.65 10.59 -18.58
N GLU A 283 -0.29 11.38 -19.09
CA GLU A 283 -0.01 12.74 -19.55
C GLU A 283 0.03 13.75 -18.40
N SER A 284 -0.81 13.54 -17.38
CA SER A 284 -0.85 14.42 -16.23
C SER A 284 0.09 14.02 -15.11
N GLY A 285 0.35 12.72 -14.95
CA GLY A 285 1.02 12.14 -13.79
C GLY A 285 0.15 12.12 -12.53
N ILE A 286 -1.14 12.48 -12.62
CA ILE A 286 -2.07 12.42 -11.49
C ILE A 286 -2.37 10.96 -11.14
N ILE A 287 -2.33 10.66 -9.84
CA ILE A 287 -2.77 9.40 -9.29
C ILE A 287 -4.31 9.43 -9.20
N LEU A 288 -4.97 8.57 -9.95
CA LEU A 288 -6.44 8.47 -10.07
C LEU A 288 -7.03 7.55 -9.00
N ALA A 289 -6.32 6.47 -8.66
CA ALA A 289 -6.67 5.54 -7.60
C ALA A 289 -5.43 5.08 -6.86
N ASN A 290 -5.60 4.76 -5.58
CA ASN A 290 -4.56 4.16 -4.76
C ASN A 290 -5.15 3.13 -3.80
N GLY A 291 -4.38 2.09 -3.51
CA GLY A 291 -4.75 1.05 -2.56
C GLY A 291 -3.54 0.41 -1.91
N VAL A 292 -3.74 -0.29 -0.80
CA VAL A 292 -2.69 -1.10 -0.18
C VAL A 292 -3.22 -2.49 0.10
N THR A 293 -2.45 -3.48 -0.35
CA THR A 293 -2.73 -4.90 -0.14
C THR A 293 -1.60 -5.58 0.63
N GLN A 294 -1.95 -6.68 1.29
CA GLN A 294 -1.02 -7.62 1.91
C GLN A 294 -0.57 -8.71 0.91
N ASP A 295 -1.15 -8.74 -0.30
CA ASP A 295 -0.79 -9.73 -1.32
C ASP A 295 0.64 -9.52 -1.82
N CYS A 296 1.41 -10.61 -1.85
CA CYS A 296 2.78 -10.62 -2.37
C CYS A 296 2.83 -10.50 -3.92
N THR A 297 1.69 -10.70 -4.59
CA THR A 297 1.55 -10.69 -6.04
C THR A 297 0.47 -9.72 -6.48
N ASP A 298 0.64 -9.13 -7.65
CA ASP A 298 -0.29 -8.11 -8.18
C ASP A 298 -1.48 -8.71 -8.93
N HIS A 299 -1.57 -10.04 -9.06
CA HIS A 299 -2.59 -10.73 -9.84
C HIS A 299 -4.03 -10.35 -9.51
N ASN A 300 -4.34 -10.00 -8.25
CA ASN A 300 -5.70 -9.69 -7.82
C ASN A 300 -5.96 -8.18 -7.72
N GLN A 301 -5.02 -7.33 -8.14
CA GLN A 301 -5.05 -5.90 -7.88
C GLN A 301 -5.60 -5.08 -9.06
N LEU A 302 -5.90 -5.72 -10.19
CA LEU A 302 -6.47 -5.03 -11.36
C LEU A 302 -7.88 -4.51 -11.10
N HIS A 303 -8.80 -5.41 -10.72
CA HIS A 303 -10.21 -5.08 -10.57
C HIS A 303 -10.40 -3.97 -9.51
N PRO A 304 -9.81 -4.07 -8.30
CA PRO A 304 -9.99 -3.03 -7.29
C PRO A 304 -9.46 -1.66 -7.73
N GLN A 305 -8.38 -1.61 -8.51
CA GLN A 305 -7.81 -0.33 -8.95
C GLN A 305 -8.66 0.33 -10.05
N LEU A 306 -9.24 -0.45 -10.96
CA LEU A 306 -10.17 0.07 -11.97
C LEU A 306 -11.48 0.53 -11.33
N GLU A 307 -12.08 -0.29 -10.47
CA GLU A 307 -13.29 0.08 -9.72
C GLU A 307 -13.08 1.36 -8.90
N MET A 308 -11.96 1.50 -8.20
CA MET A 308 -11.64 2.74 -7.47
C MET A 308 -11.42 3.94 -8.40
N THR A 309 -10.85 3.71 -9.59
CA THR A 309 -10.65 4.77 -10.58
C THR A 309 -12.00 5.29 -11.08
N GLU A 310 -12.93 4.37 -11.38
CA GLU A 310 -14.29 4.70 -11.79
C GLU A 310 -15.11 5.31 -10.66
N GLU A 311 -14.93 4.87 -9.41
CA GLU A 311 -15.57 5.49 -8.25
C GLU A 311 -15.12 6.96 -8.06
N ASN A 312 -13.85 7.26 -8.33
CA ASN A 312 -13.29 8.60 -8.15
C ASN A 312 -13.57 9.54 -9.33
N LEU A 313 -13.63 9.02 -10.56
CA LEU A 313 -13.79 9.82 -11.78
C LEU A 313 -15.18 9.71 -12.41
N GLY A 314 -15.98 8.71 -12.07
CA GLY A 314 -17.05 8.20 -12.92
C GLY A 314 -16.53 7.28 -14.03
N SER A 315 -17.43 6.81 -14.90
CA SER A 315 -17.09 5.89 -15.99
C SER A 315 -15.92 6.41 -16.83
N LEU A 316 -14.96 5.52 -17.10
CA LEU A 316 -13.83 5.83 -17.96
C LEU A 316 -14.29 5.99 -19.42
N PRO A 317 -13.72 6.95 -20.16
CA PRO A 317 -13.99 7.04 -21.59
C PRO A 317 -13.56 5.79 -22.36
N GLU A 318 -14.29 5.45 -23.43
CA GLU A 318 -14.00 4.26 -24.27
C GLU A 318 -12.60 4.27 -24.90
N TRP A 319 -12.01 5.46 -25.10
CA TRP A 319 -10.67 5.61 -25.67
C TRP A 319 -9.54 5.44 -24.63
N THR A 320 -9.87 5.22 -23.36
CA THR A 320 -8.88 5.07 -22.29
C THR A 320 -8.18 3.73 -22.38
N LYS A 321 -6.86 3.78 -22.60
CA LYS A 321 -5.99 2.61 -22.62
C LYS A 321 -5.45 2.35 -21.23
N VAL A 322 -5.37 1.08 -20.81
CA VAL A 322 -4.86 0.71 -19.48
C VAL A 322 -3.64 -0.20 -19.63
N SER A 323 -2.54 0.09 -18.97
CA SER A 323 -1.30 -0.72 -19.04
C SER A 323 -0.83 -1.19 -17.66
N MET A 324 -0.30 -2.42 -17.59
CA MET A 324 0.09 -3.06 -16.33
C MET A 324 1.38 -3.88 -16.46
N ASP A 325 1.98 -4.27 -15.33
CA ASP A 325 3.12 -5.18 -15.34
C ASP A 325 2.72 -6.61 -15.73
N ASN A 326 3.71 -7.43 -16.08
CA ASN A 326 3.55 -8.88 -16.20
C ASN A 326 2.99 -9.53 -14.92
N GLY A 327 3.22 -8.92 -13.75
CA GLY A 327 2.62 -9.36 -12.49
C GLY A 327 1.08 -9.37 -12.49
N TYR A 328 0.45 -8.66 -13.42
CA TYR A 328 -1.00 -8.62 -13.61
C TYR A 328 -1.51 -9.63 -14.65
N PHE A 329 -0.62 -10.35 -15.34
CA PHE A 329 -1.00 -11.32 -16.36
C PHE A 329 -1.65 -12.55 -15.72
N SER A 330 -2.98 -12.56 -15.68
CA SER A 330 -3.79 -13.66 -15.15
C SER A 330 -5.03 -13.86 -16.03
N GLY A 331 -5.51 -15.10 -16.15
CA GLY A 331 -6.72 -15.40 -16.95
C GLY A 331 -7.94 -14.55 -16.55
N PRO A 332 -8.31 -14.52 -15.26
CA PRO A 332 -9.44 -13.70 -14.79
C PRO A 332 -9.31 -12.21 -15.12
N ASN A 333 -8.11 -11.65 -14.99
CA ASN A 333 -7.85 -10.25 -15.32
C ASN A 333 -8.07 -9.95 -16.81
N LEU A 334 -7.63 -10.84 -17.69
CA LEU A 334 -7.79 -10.67 -19.13
C LEU A 334 -9.27 -10.76 -19.52
N ARG A 335 -10.00 -11.71 -18.96
CA ARG A 335 -11.45 -11.83 -19.16
C ARG A 335 -12.19 -10.59 -18.68
N TYR A 336 -11.85 -10.09 -17.49
CA TYR A 336 -12.47 -8.87 -16.95
C TYR A 336 -12.25 -7.65 -17.85
N LEU A 337 -11.06 -7.50 -18.44
CA LEU A 337 -10.80 -6.41 -19.40
C LEU A 337 -11.68 -6.54 -20.65
N GLU A 338 -11.84 -7.76 -21.19
CA GLU A 338 -12.70 -8.00 -22.36
C GLU A 338 -14.19 -7.79 -22.02
N GLU A 339 -14.67 -8.28 -20.88
CA GLU A 339 -16.07 -8.16 -20.45
C GLU A 339 -16.49 -6.71 -20.15
N ASN A 340 -15.60 -5.89 -19.60
CA ASN A 340 -15.86 -4.47 -19.31
C ASN A 340 -15.48 -3.54 -20.47
N GLY A 341 -15.02 -4.08 -21.62
CA GLY A 341 -14.65 -3.27 -22.78
C GLY A 341 -13.44 -2.35 -22.55
N VAL A 342 -12.56 -2.68 -21.60
CA VAL A 342 -11.40 -1.86 -21.23
C VAL A 342 -10.20 -2.21 -22.12
N ASP A 343 -9.62 -1.22 -22.80
CA ASP A 343 -8.49 -1.42 -23.72
C ASP A 343 -7.15 -1.66 -22.97
N GLY A 344 -6.97 -2.89 -22.46
CA GLY A 344 -5.84 -3.28 -21.60
C GLY A 344 -4.57 -3.75 -22.33
N TYR A 345 -3.40 -3.52 -21.74
CA TYR A 345 -2.07 -3.91 -22.25
C TYR A 345 -1.24 -4.56 -21.14
N ILE A 346 -1.12 -5.90 -21.19
CA ILE A 346 -0.38 -6.69 -20.19
C ILE A 346 0.56 -7.67 -20.91
N PRO A 347 1.90 -7.57 -20.75
CA PRO A 347 2.82 -8.51 -21.37
C PRO A 347 2.74 -9.88 -20.69
N ASP A 348 2.93 -10.94 -21.46
CA ASP A 348 3.18 -12.27 -20.90
C ASP A 348 4.62 -12.39 -20.34
N SER A 349 4.91 -13.47 -19.63
CA SER A 349 6.19 -13.60 -18.93
C SER A 349 7.37 -13.75 -19.89
N LYS A 350 7.14 -14.20 -21.12
CA LYS A 350 8.17 -14.33 -22.15
C LYS A 350 8.48 -12.97 -22.78
N GLN A 351 7.45 -12.23 -23.18
CA GLN A 351 7.54 -10.87 -23.69
C GLN A 351 8.24 -9.95 -22.68
N ALA A 352 7.90 -10.08 -21.39
CA ALA A 352 8.60 -9.35 -20.33
C ALA A 352 10.09 -9.73 -20.21
N GLN A 353 10.47 -11.00 -20.45
CA GLN A 353 11.87 -11.43 -20.45
C GLN A 353 12.63 -10.91 -21.68
N GLU A 354 12.00 -10.94 -22.85
CA GLU A 354 12.54 -10.38 -24.10
C GLU A 354 12.82 -8.89 -23.96
N MET A 355 11.87 -8.12 -23.41
CA MET A 355 12.04 -6.70 -23.11
C MET A 355 13.22 -6.42 -22.15
N ASN A 356 13.53 -7.36 -21.25
CA ASN A 356 14.65 -7.28 -20.32
C ASN A 356 15.97 -7.86 -20.89
N GLY A 357 16.04 -8.16 -22.18
CA GLY A 357 17.22 -8.69 -22.85
C GLY A 357 17.59 -10.13 -22.48
N LYS A 358 16.68 -10.87 -21.82
CA LYS A 358 16.87 -12.27 -21.46
C LYS A 358 16.24 -13.16 -22.52
N VAL A 359 17.05 -13.59 -23.49
CA VAL A 359 16.58 -14.43 -24.59
C VAL A 359 16.67 -15.90 -24.21
N LYS A 360 15.53 -16.52 -23.93
CA LYS A 360 15.35 -17.97 -24.04
C LYS A 360 14.24 -18.25 -25.04
N ASP A 361 14.43 -17.85 -26.30
CA ASP A 361 13.51 -18.26 -27.37
C ASP A 361 13.91 -19.64 -27.88
N GLY A 362 13.12 -20.65 -27.51
CA GLY A 362 13.26 -22.00 -28.02
C GLY A 362 12.31 -22.24 -29.19
N PRO A 363 12.72 -22.98 -30.24
CA PRO A 363 11.89 -23.23 -31.43
C PRO A 363 10.58 -23.99 -31.15
N TYR A 364 10.47 -24.62 -29.97
CA TYR A 364 9.29 -25.39 -29.52
C TYR A 364 8.74 -24.88 -28.19
N SER A 365 8.80 -23.57 -27.97
CA SER A 365 8.12 -22.91 -26.83
C SER A 365 6.59 -22.89 -27.05
N LYS A 366 5.80 -22.75 -25.98
CA LYS A 366 4.32 -22.88 -26.03
C LYS A 366 3.67 -21.87 -26.99
N ASP A 367 4.28 -20.70 -27.15
CA ASP A 367 3.85 -19.64 -28.06
C ASP A 367 3.95 -20.04 -29.55
N LYS A 368 4.84 -20.97 -29.91
CA LYS A 368 4.97 -21.46 -31.29
C LYS A 368 3.87 -22.47 -31.68
N PHE A 369 3.07 -22.91 -30.72
CA PHE A 369 1.89 -23.75 -30.98
C PHE A 369 0.70 -22.84 -31.21
N VAL A 370 -0.03 -23.08 -32.30
CA VAL A 370 -1.28 -22.37 -32.63
C VAL A 370 -2.40 -23.05 -31.86
N TYR A 371 -3.27 -22.25 -31.23
CA TYR A 371 -4.46 -22.78 -30.55
C TYR A 371 -5.68 -22.59 -31.46
N ASP A 372 -6.41 -23.68 -31.68
CA ASP A 372 -7.66 -23.74 -32.45
C ASP A 372 -8.83 -23.76 -31.47
N GLU A 373 -9.51 -22.61 -31.35
CA GLU A 373 -10.60 -22.37 -30.41
C GLU A 373 -11.84 -23.21 -30.73
N GLU A 374 -12.16 -23.40 -32.02
CA GLU A 374 -13.37 -24.14 -32.44
C GLU A 374 -13.30 -25.62 -32.05
N ASN A 375 -12.11 -26.20 -32.13
CA ASN A 375 -11.91 -27.63 -31.91
C ASN A 375 -11.32 -27.97 -30.53
N ASP A 376 -10.95 -26.97 -29.73
CA ASP A 376 -10.19 -27.08 -28.48
C ASP A 376 -8.89 -27.91 -28.64
N GLN A 377 -8.00 -27.46 -29.54
CA GLN A 377 -6.77 -28.20 -29.88
C GLN A 377 -5.57 -27.27 -30.07
N PHE A 378 -4.36 -27.80 -29.83
CA PHE A 378 -3.12 -27.14 -30.20
C PHE A 378 -2.52 -27.76 -31.47
N ILE A 379 -2.12 -26.94 -32.41
CA ILE A 379 -1.40 -27.33 -33.61
C ILE A 379 0.09 -27.03 -33.39
N CYS A 380 0.93 -28.05 -33.51
CA CYS A 380 2.36 -27.89 -33.35
C CYS A 380 3.02 -27.27 -34.60
N PRO A 381 4.27 -26.76 -34.51
CA PRO A 381 5.01 -26.28 -35.68
C PRO A 381 5.18 -27.32 -36.80
N ASN A 382 5.05 -28.61 -36.47
CA ASN A 382 5.11 -29.73 -37.43
C ASN A 382 3.72 -30.09 -38.01
N GLY A 383 2.68 -29.28 -37.79
CA GLY A 383 1.33 -29.48 -38.33
C GLY A 383 0.45 -30.50 -37.59
N GLU A 384 1.02 -31.31 -36.69
CA GLU A 384 0.27 -32.29 -35.88
C GLU A 384 -0.61 -31.64 -34.82
N ARG A 385 -1.75 -32.28 -34.52
CA ARG A 385 -2.77 -31.80 -33.57
C ARG A 385 -2.61 -32.43 -32.18
N LEU A 386 -2.77 -31.63 -31.14
CA LEU A 386 -2.80 -32.04 -29.74
C LEU A 386 -4.19 -31.74 -29.18
N THR A 387 -4.96 -32.79 -28.89
CA THR A 387 -6.31 -32.67 -28.33
C THR A 387 -6.29 -32.73 -26.80
N ARG A 388 -7.31 -32.17 -26.16
CA ARG A 388 -7.54 -32.30 -24.73
C ARG A 388 -7.76 -33.78 -24.37
N LYS A 389 -6.91 -34.33 -23.50
CA LYS A 389 -6.96 -35.76 -23.10
C LYS A 389 -6.92 -36.00 -21.60
N GLY A 390 -6.73 -34.96 -20.81
CA GLY A 390 -6.75 -35.10 -19.36
C GLY A 390 -7.01 -33.78 -18.68
N GLU A 391 -7.68 -33.85 -17.55
CA GLU A 391 -8.04 -32.74 -16.69
C GLU A 391 -7.55 -33.06 -15.28
N TYR A 392 -6.99 -32.06 -14.61
CA TYR A 392 -6.52 -32.21 -13.24
C TYR A 392 -6.62 -30.88 -12.49
N MET A 393 -6.77 -30.96 -11.18
CA MET A 393 -6.78 -29.79 -10.31
C MET A 393 -5.35 -29.43 -9.92
N TYR A 394 -4.93 -28.21 -10.24
CA TYR A 394 -3.64 -27.67 -9.81
C TYR A 394 -3.87 -26.44 -8.95
N LYS A 395 -3.47 -26.50 -7.67
CA LYS A 395 -3.68 -25.43 -6.68
C LYS A 395 -5.15 -24.93 -6.65
N GLY A 396 -6.09 -25.88 -6.71
CA GLY A 396 -7.54 -25.59 -6.69
C GLY A 396 -8.12 -25.05 -7.99
N LYS A 397 -7.35 -24.98 -9.08
CA LYS A 397 -7.81 -24.52 -10.40
C LYS A 397 -7.81 -25.68 -11.40
N PRO A 398 -8.83 -25.80 -12.27
CA PRO A 398 -8.82 -26.79 -13.33
C PRO A 398 -7.69 -26.50 -14.32
N GLN A 399 -6.95 -27.53 -14.69
CA GLN A 399 -5.98 -27.50 -15.77
C GLN A 399 -6.21 -28.64 -16.74
N TYR A 400 -6.04 -28.32 -18.02
CA TYR A 400 -6.23 -29.21 -19.14
C TYR A 400 -4.90 -29.57 -19.75
N SER A 401 -4.77 -30.84 -20.09
CA SER A 401 -3.59 -31.37 -20.74
C SER A 401 -3.88 -31.82 -22.17
N TYR A 402 -3.09 -31.27 -23.08
CA TYR A 402 -3.18 -31.50 -24.50
C TYR A 402 -2.00 -32.35 -24.95
N TYR A 403 -2.31 -33.52 -25.52
CA TYR A 403 -1.33 -34.44 -26.08
C TYR A 403 -2.01 -35.39 -27.05
N GLY A 404 -1.27 -35.88 -28.06
CA GLY A 404 -1.87 -36.75 -29.07
C GLY A 404 -1.14 -36.74 -30.40
N ALA A 405 -0.32 -35.71 -30.65
CA ALA A 405 0.55 -35.64 -31.82
C ALA A 405 1.45 -36.87 -31.95
N ASN A 406 1.70 -37.32 -33.18
CA ASN A 406 2.60 -38.42 -33.50
C ASN A 406 4.09 -38.03 -33.26
N CYS A 407 4.46 -37.90 -31.99
CA CYS A 407 5.82 -37.51 -31.58
C CYS A 407 6.83 -38.66 -31.74
N GLY A 408 6.39 -39.88 -32.03
CA GLY A 408 7.24 -41.07 -32.14
C GLY A 408 8.21 -40.98 -33.31
N GLU A 409 7.68 -40.58 -34.47
CA GLU A 409 8.36 -40.50 -35.77
C GLU A 409 8.76 -39.05 -36.14
N CYS A 410 8.54 -38.10 -35.24
CA CYS A 410 8.78 -36.69 -35.54
C CYS A 410 10.29 -36.37 -35.65
N PRO A 411 10.76 -35.76 -36.75
CA PRO A 411 12.17 -35.36 -36.92
C PRO A 411 12.67 -34.38 -35.85
N PHE A 412 11.75 -33.66 -35.21
CA PHE A 412 12.05 -32.61 -34.24
C PHE A 412 11.92 -33.08 -32.78
N ARG A 413 11.72 -34.37 -32.55
CA ARG A 413 11.46 -34.95 -31.23
C ARG A 413 12.53 -34.57 -30.19
N GLU A 414 13.80 -34.65 -30.56
CA GLU A 414 14.92 -34.38 -29.63
C GLU A 414 14.89 -32.94 -29.11
N LYS A 415 14.54 -31.97 -29.98
CA LYS A 415 14.46 -30.54 -29.63
C LYS A 415 13.12 -30.13 -29.01
N CYS A 416 12.01 -30.80 -29.37
CA CYS A 416 10.66 -30.43 -28.92
C CYS A 416 10.22 -31.16 -27.64
N VAL A 417 10.49 -32.46 -27.55
CA VAL A 417 10.02 -33.35 -26.47
C VAL A 417 11.11 -33.60 -25.43
N GLY A 418 12.38 -33.53 -25.84
CA GLY A 418 13.53 -33.83 -24.98
C GLY A 418 13.47 -35.26 -24.45
N LYS A 419 13.62 -35.43 -23.13
CA LYS A 419 13.64 -36.75 -22.47
C LYS A 419 12.26 -37.43 -22.32
N SER A 420 11.17 -36.74 -22.66
CA SER A 420 9.82 -37.28 -22.52
C SER A 420 9.42 -38.18 -23.70
N LYS A 421 8.34 -38.97 -23.53
CA LYS A 421 7.81 -39.81 -24.62
C LYS A 421 6.96 -39.04 -25.63
N LYS A 422 6.30 -37.96 -25.21
CA LYS A 422 5.39 -37.13 -26.02
C LYS A 422 5.36 -35.70 -25.51
N ARG A 423 5.08 -34.73 -26.39
CA ARG A 423 4.84 -33.34 -25.99
C ARG A 423 3.51 -33.24 -25.24
N LYS A 424 3.52 -32.63 -24.06
CA LYS A 424 2.33 -32.31 -23.26
C LYS A 424 2.27 -30.79 -23.09
N ILE A 425 1.16 -30.18 -23.49
CA ILE A 425 0.88 -28.77 -23.22
C ILE A 425 -0.16 -28.70 -22.12
N THR A 426 0.06 -27.81 -21.17
CA THR A 426 -0.90 -27.51 -20.11
C THR A 426 -1.53 -26.14 -20.37
N SER A 427 -2.84 -26.09 -20.26
CA SER A 427 -3.60 -24.85 -20.34
C SER A 427 -4.77 -24.86 -19.35
N ASP A 428 -5.48 -23.74 -19.29
CA ASP A 428 -6.67 -23.46 -18.48
C ASP A 428 -7.76 -22.85 -19.37
N ASP A 429 -8.91 -22.52 -18.79
CA ASP A 429 -10.08 -21.94 -19.49
C ASP A 429 -9.83 -20.55 -20.12
N TYR A 430 -8.62 -20.00 -19.99
CA TYR A 430 -8.29 -18.62 -20.38
C TYR A 430 -7.22 -18.56 -21.48
N GLU A 431 -6.98 -19.65 -22.24
CA GLU A 431 -5.97 -19.65 -23.30
C GLU A 431 -6.29 -18.64 -24.40
N VAL A 432 -7.57 -18.48 -24.75
CA VAL A 432 -8.02 -17.60 -25.83
C VAL A 432 -7.65 -16.14 -25.51
N GLU A 433 -8.04 -15.66 -24.33
CA GLU A 433 -7.79 -14.30 -23.85
C GLU A 433 -6.27 -14.05 -23.74
N ARG A 434 -5.50 -15.05 -23.28
CA ARG A 434 -4.02 -14.96 -23.22
C ARG A 434 -3.41 -14.80 -24.61
N ARG A 435 -3.91 -15.51 -25.62
CA ARG A 435 -3.38 -15.45 -26.99
C ARG A 435 -3.73 -14.12 -27.66
N ARG A 436 -4.96 -13.62 -27.47
CA ARG A 436 -5.37 -12.29 -27.95
C ARG A 436 -4.47 -11.19 -27.35
N MET A 437 -4.27 -11.20 -26.04
CA MET A 437 -3.38 -10.25 -25.36
C MET A 437 -1.93 -10.38 -25.83
N ALA A 438 -1.39 -11.61 -25.93
CA ALA A 438 -0.03 -11.81 -26.43
C ALA A 438 0.15 -11.32 -27.88
N GLY A 439 -0.84 -11.55 -28.75
CA GLY A 439 -0.86 -11.02 -30.12
C GLY A 439 -0.88 -9.49 -30.15
N LYS A 440 -1.76 -8.88 -29.34
CA LYS A 440 -1.84 -7.43 -29.18
C LYS A 440 -0.53 -6.82 -28.71
N MET A 441 0.11 -7.41 -27.71
CA MET A 441 1.42 -6.98 -27.18
C MET A 441 2.58 -7.19 -28.15
N SER A 442 2.43 -8.11 -29.12
CA SER A 442 3.44 -8.36 -30.15
C SER A 442 3.38 -7.34 -31.30
N SER A 443 2.21 -6.72 -31.51
CA SER A 443 2.01 -5.68 -32.51
C SER A 443 2.85 -4.43 -32.23
N GLU A 444 3.22 -3.69 -33.28
CA GLU A 444 4.01 -2.46 -33.16
C GLU A 444 3.28 -1.40 -32.33
N LYS A 445 1.98 -1.18 -32.61
CA LYS A 445 1.11 -0.31 -31.83
C LYS A 445 1.04 -0.72 -30.35
N GLY A 446 0.94 -2.01 -30.05
CA GLY A 446 0.90 -2.50 -28.67
C GLY A 446 2.20 -2.27 -27.92
N LYS A 447 3.34 -2.43 -28.58
CA LYS A 447 4.65 -2.11 -28.01
C LYS A 447 4.82 -0.62 -27.75
N GLU A 448 4.34 0.24 -28.65
CA GLU A 448 4.40 1.70 -28.48
C GLU A 448 3.55 2.18 -27.31
N GLU A 449 2.30 1.71 -27.20
CA GLU A 449 1.44 2.06 -26.07
C GLU A 449 2.02 1.54 -24.76
N TYR A 450 2.56 0.32 -24.75
CA TYR A 450 3.17 -0.23 -23.54
C TYR A 450 4.42 0.53 -23.07
N LYS A 451 5.21 1.11 -23.99
CA LYS A 451 6.41 1.91 -23.63
C LYS A 451 6.04 3.09 -22.74
N LYS A 452 4.86 3.70 -22.94
CA LYS A 452 4.36 4.83 -22.13
C LYS A 452 4.29 4.48 -20.64
N ARG A 453 3.97 3.21 -20.30
CA ARG A 453 3.90 2.73 -18.91
C ARG A 453 5.17 3.01 -18.11
N LYS A 454 6.34 2.80 -18.73
CA LYS A 454 7.63 2.97 -18.04
C LYS A 454 7.82 4.40 -17.55
N GLU A 455 7.36 5.37 -18.33
CA GLU A 455 7.45 6.79 -18.00
C GLU A 455 6.34 7.20 -17.01
N THR A 456 5.12 6.67 -17.17
CA THR A 456 3.95 7.03 -16.35
C THR A 456 4.17 6.80 -14.86
N VAL A 457 4.66 5.61 -14.47
CA VAL A 457 4.60 5.17 -13.08
C VAL A 457 5.94 5.37 -12.34
N GLU A 458 7.05 5.43 -13.08
CA GLU A 458 8.34 5.75 -12.47
C GLU A 458 8.36 7.15 -11.87
N TRP A 459 7.65 8.11 -12.47
CA TRP A 459 7.61 9.48 -11.98
C TRP A 459 6.91 9.64 -10.62
N PRO A 460 5.66 9.15 -10.41
CA PRO A 460 5.02 9.21 -9.09
C PRO A 460 5.78 8.46 -8.01
N PHE A 461 6.24 7.24 -8.28
CA PHE A 461 7.03 6.49 -7.31
C PHE A 461 8.39 7.15 -7.02
N GLY A 462 9.01 7.76 -8.02
CA GLY A 462 10.23 8.55 -7.86
C GLY A 462 10.01 9.76 -6.96
N ASN A 463 8.94 10.53 -7.21
CA ASN A 463 8.56 11.68 -6.39
C ASN A 463 8.30 11.27 -4.93
N ILE A 464 7.51 10.21 -4.72
CA ILE A 464 7.19 9.68 -3.39
C ILE A 464 8.46 9.25 -2.63
N LYS A 465 9.36 8.50 -3.29
CA LYS A 465 10.55 7.94 -2.63
C LYS A 465 11.68 8.93 -2.42
N GLN A 466 11.86 9.90 -3.32
CA GLN A 466 13.00 10.84 -3.30
C GLN A 466 12.62 12.21 -2.75
N ASN A 467 11.55 12.82 -3.24
CA ASN A 467 11.17 14.17 -2.85
C ASN A 467 10.35 14.16 -1.55
N LEU A 468 9.36 13.26 -1.44
CA LEU A 468 8.58 13.08 -0.21
C LEU A 468 9.30 12.20 0.83
N LYS A 469 10.50 11.69 0.49
CA LYS A 469 11.36 10.84 1.34
C LYS A 469 10.61 9.66 1.97
N PHE A 470 9.55 9.18 1.32
CA PHE A 470 8.69 8.13 1.81
C PHE A 470 9.20 6.77 1.34
N ARG A 471 9.99 6.11 2.20
CA ARG A 471 10.64 4.81 1.88
C ARG A 471 10.14 3.65 2.73
N GLU A 472 9.51 3.96 3.85
CA GLU A 472 8.86 3.01 4.75
C GLU A 472 7.62 3.67 5.33
N PHE A 473 6.64 2.85 5.69
CA PHE A 473 5.47 3.31 6.45
C PHE A 473 5.90 3.66 7.87
N HIS A 474 5.29 4.68 8.46
CA HIS A 474 5.52 5.08 9.85
C HIS A 474 4.41 4.54 10.77
N THR A 475 3.27 4.15 10.20
CA THR A 475 2.15 3.53 10.91
C THR A 475 2.18 2.00 10.83
N ARG A 476 1.33 1.34 11.61
CA ARG A 476 1.21 -0.13 11.73
C ARG A 476 -0.25 -0.53 11.55
N GLY A 477 -0.47 -1.72 11.00
CA GLY A 477 -1.79 -2.21 10.58
C GLY A 477 -2.25 -1.63 9.24
N ILE A 478 -2.90 -2.46 8.43
CA ILE A 478 -3.28 -2.21 7.04
C ILE A 478 -4.12 -0.95 6.90
N GLU A 479 -5.06 -0.69 7.81
CA GLU A 479 -5.94 0.46 7.74
C GLU A 479 -5.20 1.79 7.97
N ASN A 480 -4.21 1.80 8.87
CA ASN A 480 -3.41 3.00 9.11
C ASN A 480 -2.40 3.21 7.96
N VAL A 481 -1.85 2.12 7.43
CA VAL A 481 -0.97 2.12 6.26
C VAL A 481 -1.70 2.64 5.02
N ARG A 482 -2.95 2.23 4.80
CA ARG A 482 -3.82 2.75 3.73
C ARG A 482 -4.06 4.25 3.87
N MET A 483 -4.31 4.72 5.09
CA MET A 483 -4.48 6.15 5.36
C MET A 483 -3.19 6.93 5.08
N GLU A 484 -2.04 6.43 5.54
CA GLU A 484 -0.74 7.05 5.28
C GLU A 484 -0.44 7.09 3.77
N HIS A 485 -0.77 6.02 3.04
CA HIS A 485 -0.64 5.98 1.58
C HIS A 485 -1.54 6.99 0.87
N ASN A 486 -2.79 7.17 1.32
CA ASN A 486 -3.70 8.18 0.79
C ASN A 486 -3.14 9.61 0.97
N LEU A 487 -2.54 9.92 2.13
CA LEU A 487 -1.90 11.22 2.38
C LEU A 487 -0.71 11.45 1.43
N VAL A 488 0.12 10.43 1.22
CA VAL A 488 1.25 10.48 0.30
C VAL A 488 0.77 10.74 -1.14
N CYS A 489 -0.27 10.02 -1.60
CA CYS A 489 -0.83 10.20 -2.93
C CYS A 489 -1.51 11.57 -3.10
N THR A 490 -2.19 12.05 -2.07
CA THR A 490 -2.78 13.40 -2.02
C THR A 490 -1.70 14.47 -2.17
N ALA A 491 -0.62 14.37 -1.38
CA ALA A 491 0.51 15.30 -1.47
C ALA A 491 1.19 15.27 -2.84
N HIS A 492 1.29 14.08 -3.45
CA HIS A 492 1.76 13.94 -4.83
C HIS A 492 0.84 14.73 -5.79
N ASN A 493 -0.46 14.42 -5.80
CA ASN A 493 -1.44 15.06 -6.69
C ASN A 493 -1.45 16.58 -6.55
N LEU A 494 -1.46 17.10 -5.32
CA LEU A 494 -1.41 18.55 -5.07
C LEU A 494 -0.16 19.20 -5.64
N ARG A 495 1.01 18.55 -5.55
CA ARG A 495 2.26 19.04 -6.18
C ARG A 495 2.16 19.04 -7.71
N VAL A 496 1.57 18.00 -8.30
CA VAL A 496 1.36 17.91 -9.76
C VAL A 496 0.44 19.03 -10.24
N MET A 497 -0.71 19.19 -9.56
CA MET A 497 -1.68 20.23 -9.86
C MET A 497 -1.04 21.61 -9.74
N TRP A 498 -0.33 21.87 -8.64
CA TRP A 498 0.37 23.13 -8.41
C TRP A 498 1.36 23.46 -9.53
N GLY A 499 2.17 22.48 -9.95
CA GLY A 499 3.11 22.62 -11.06
C GLY A 499 2.43 22.93 -12.40
N LYS A 500 1.32 22.23 -12.71
CA LYS A 500 0.57 22.44 -13.97
C LYS A 500 -0.21 23.76 -14.00
N LEU A 501 -0.62 24.28 -12.85
CA LEU A 501 -1.24 25.61 -12.73
C LEU A 501 -0.21 26.75 -12.83
N GLY A 502 1.09 26.43 -12.91
CA GLY A 502 2.17 27.40 -13.08
C GLY A 502 2.34 28.35 -11.89
N GLY A 503 1.84 27.97 -10.71
CA GLY A 503 1.85 28.79 -9.51
C GLY A 503 1.08 30.11 -9.61
N ARG A 504 0.17 30.25 -10.58
CA ARG A 504 -0.52 31.52 -10.85
C ARG A 504 -1.73 31.70 -9.94
N VAL A 505 -1.74 32.80 -9.21
CA VAL A 505 -2.83 33.26 -8.32
C VAL A 505 -4.18 33.33 -9.03
N ALA A 506 -4.20 33.74 -10.31
CA ALA A 506 -5.42 33.77 -11.13
C ALA A 506 -6.08 32.39 -11.29
N ALA A 507 -5.29 31.31 -11.31
CA ALA A 507 -5.82 29.96 -11.37
C ALA A 507 -6.44 29.52 -10.03
N LEU A 508 -5.91 30.00 -8.90
CA LEU A 508 -6.49 29.77 -7.57
C LEU A 508 -7.84 30.48 -7.40
N CYS A 509 -8.01 31.69 -7.94
CA CYS A 509 -9.30 32.39 -7.96
C CYS A 509 -10.36 31.62 -8.77
N ASN A 510 -9.97 31.07 -9.93
CA ASN A 510 -10.86 30.22 -10.73
C ASN A 510 -11.23 28.92 -9.99
N ILE A 511 -10.29 28.31 -9.25
CA ILE A 511 -10.57 27.14 -8.42
C ILE A 511 -11.54 27.52 -7.30
N LYS A 512 -11.32 28.61 -6.55
CA LYS A 512 -12.26 29.08 -5.51
C LYS A 512 -13.67 29.24 -6.07
N ALA A 513 -13.83 29.82 -7.26
CA ALA A 513 -15.12 29.99 -7.92
C ALA A 513 -15.74 28.65 -8.41
N LEU A 514 -14.95 27.76 -9.00
CA LEU A 514 -15.39 26.44 -9.46
C LEU A 514 -15.80 25.54 -8.29
N VAL A 515 -15.02 25.54 -7.22
CA VAL A 515 -15.25 24.78 -6.00
C VAL A 515 -16.49 25.29 -5.27
N ALA A 516 -16.69 26.62 -5.16
CA ALA A 516 -17.91 27.19 -4.60
C ALA A 516 -19.17 26.77 -5.39
N ASN A 517 -19.08 26.73 -6.72
CA ASN A 517 -20.16 26.24 -7.58
C ASN A 517 -20.40 24.73 -7.43
N PHE A 518 -19.35 23.93 -7.17
CA PHE A 518 -19.48 22.49 -6.95
C PHE A 518 -20.12 22.17 -5.60
N ALA A 519 -19.68 22.85 -4.53
CA ALA A 519 -20.26 22.73 -3.19
C ALA A 519 -21.76 23.09 -3.19
N SER A 520 -22.16 24.10 -3.95
CA SER A 520 -23.58 24.51 -4.07
C SER A 520 -24.47 23.50 -4.83
N LYS A 521 -23.91 22.64 -5.69
CA LYS A 521 -24.66 21.59 -6.39
C LYS A 521 -24.88 20.33 -5.56
N VAL A 522 -23.98 20.04 -4.61
CA VAL A 522 -24.10 18.90 -3.69
C VAL A 522 -25.15 19.17 -2.60
N THR A 523 -25.53 20.44 -2.35
CA THR A 523 -26.57 20.78 -1.36
C THR A 523 -28.00 20.76 -1.92
N ILE A 524 -28.20 20.47 -3.22
CA ILE A 524 -29.52 20.52 -3.90
C ILE A 524 -29.97 19.14 -4.40
N LEU A 525 -29.22 18.08 -4.11
CA LEU A 525 -29.64 16.66 -4.25
C LEU A 525 -29.70 16.03 -2.86
#